data_AF-A0A8J8KF20-F1
#
_entry.id   AF-A0A8J8KF20-F1
#
_cell.length_a   1.000
_cell.length_b   1.000
_cell.length_c   1.000
_cell.angle_alpha   90.00
_cell.angle_beta   90.00
_cell.angle_gamma   90.00
#
_symmetry.space_group_name_H-M   'P 1'
#
loop_
_entity.id
_entity.type
_entity.pdbx_description
1 polymer ?
#
loop_
_entity_poly.entity_id
_entity_poly.type
_entity_poly.pdbx_seq_one_letter_code
_entity_poly.pdbx_strand_id
1 'polypeptide(L)'
;MDNAMIAVGLKRASDVVHERASEAVVAAEANNTAAAERAASEASRMAQVAHGVNGDGLESAETLLREVRDRVPEDAHDGLDTAINEVMKAKERLPTDLPENPDIPNRSDTGAPRSAPGGR
;
A
#
# COMPACT_ATOMS: atom_id res chain seq x y z
N MET A 1 12.65 -8.36 20.63
CA MET A 1 12.22 -9.44 19.72
C MET A 1 11.23 -8.82 18.73
N ASP A 2 11.67 -7.78 18.01
CA ASP A 2 10.76 -6.75 17.45
C ASP A 2 10.75 -6.73 15.91
N ASN A 3 11.76 -7.31 15.27
CA ASN A 3 11.87 -7.37 13.81
C ASN A 3 10.83 -8.30 13.16
N ALA A 4 10.32 -9.31 13.89
CA ALA A 4 9.36 -10.26 13.35
C ALA A 4 7.97 -9.64 13.14
N MET A 5 7.50 -8.77 14.05
CA MET A 5 6.22 -8.07 13.88
C MET A 5 6.30 -7.03 12.75
N ILE A 6 7.41 -6.29 12.68
CA ILE A 6 7.65 -5.31 11.60
C ILE A 6 7.69 -6.03 10.25
N ALA A 7 8.43 -7.14 10.11
CA ALA A 7 8.49 -7.91 8.88
C ALA A 7 7.12 -8.46 8.43
N VAL A 8 6.27 -8.91 9.37
CA VAL A 8 4.91 -9.39 9.06
C VAL A 8 3.99 -8.23 8.61
N GLY A 9 4.10 -7.05 9.23
CA GLY A 9 3.36 -5.86 8.80
C GLY A 9 3.78 -5.38 7.41
N LEU A 10 5.09 -5.38 7.13
CA LEU A 10 5.66 -4.98 5.84
C LEU A 10 5.31 -5.94 4.70
N LYS A 11 5.27 -7.25 4.97
CA LYS A 11 4.83 -8.26 4.00
C LYS A 11 3.39 -7.99 3.56
N ARG A 12 2.50 -7.71 4.52
CA ARG A 12 1.10 -7.34 4.23
C ARG A 12 0.99 -6.05 3.44
N ALA A 13 1.84 -5.05 3.69
CA ALA A 13 1.83 -3.81 2.92
C ALA A 13 2.17 -4.05 1.44
N SER A 14 3.18 -4.87 1.15
CA SER A 14 3.56 -5.20 -0.23
C SER A 14 2.45 -5.96 -0.97
N ASP A 15 1.76 -6.88 -0.28
CA ASP A 15 0.63 -7.63 -0.83
C ASP A 15 -0.55 -6.70 -1.15
N VAL A 16 -0.85 -5.73 -0.26
CA VAL A 16 -1.92 -4.74 -0.50
C VAL A 16 -1.57 -3.80 -1.65
N VAL A 17 -0.31 -3.38 -1.79
CA VAL A 17 0.14 -2.57 -2.93
C VAL A 17 -0.13 -3.32 -4.25
N HIS A 18 0.18 -4.61 -4.30
CA HIS A 18 -0.08 -5.46 -5.47
C HIS A 18 -1.58 -5.64 -5.74
N GLU A 19 -2.39 -5.87 -4.71
CA GLU A 19 -3.85 -5.97 -4.84
C GLU A 19 -4.45 -4.68 -5.42
N ARG A 20 -4.04 -3.51 -4.91
CA ARG A 20 -4.52 -2.22 -5.40
C ARG A 20 -4.04 -1.90 -6.81
N ALA A 21 -2.81 -2.27 -7.16
CA ALA A 21 -2.33 -2.13 -8.53
C ALA A 21 -3.11 -3.03 -9.51
N SER A 22 -3.48 -4.25 -9.08
CA SER A 22 -4.33 -5.16 -9.86
C SER A 22 -5.75 -4.62 -10.03
N GLU A 23 -6.32 -4.02 -8.98
CA GLU A 23 -7.62 -3.36 -9.03
C GLU A 23 -7.61 -2.17 -10.01
N ALA A 24 -6.49 -1.43 -10.09
CA ALA A 24 -6.33 -0.35 -11.05
C ALA A 24 -6.36 -0.87 -12.51
N VAL A 25 -5.77 -2.03 -12.78
CA VAL A 25 -5.83 -2.70 -14.10
C VAL A 25 -7.27 -3.07 -14.44
N VAL A 26 -7.97 -3.76 -13.55
CA VAL A 26 -9.37 -4.17 -13.77
C VAL A 26 -10.27 -2.95 -14.00
N ALA A 27 -10.06 -1.87 -13.24
CA ALA A 27 -10.80 -0.62 -13.41
C ALA A 27 -10.52 0.06 -14.76
N ALA A 28 -9.26 0.09 -15.20
CA ALA A 28 -8.88 0.62 -16.50
C ALA A 28 -9.47 -0.20 -17.66
N GLU A 29 -9.45 -1.53 -17.56
CA GLU A 29 -10.10 -2.43 -18.53
C GLU A 29 -11.61 -2.20 -18.62
N ALA A 30 -12.25 -1.87 -17.49
CA ALA A 30 -13.66 -1.49 -17.43
C ALA A 30 -13.94 -0.05 -17.92
N ASN A 31 -12.95 0.67 -18.45
CA ASN A 31 -13.02 2.10 -18.80
C ASN A 31 -13.45 3.00 -17.63
N ASN A 32 -13.15 2.59 -16.40
CA ASN A 32 -13.47 3.33 -15.18
C ASN A 32 -12.21 4.03 -14.65
N THR A 33 -11.84 5.12 -15.31
CA THR A 33 -10.62 5.90 -15.01
C THR A 33 -10.58 6.41 -13.58
N ALA A 34 -11.71 6.89 -13.05
CA ALA A 34 -11.81 7.35 -11.65
C ALA A 34 -11.56 6.23 -10.62
N ALA A 35 -11.96 4.99 -10.93
CA ALA A 35 -11.66 3.84 -10.07
C ALA A 35 -10.19 3.44 -10.20
N ALA A 36 -9.61 3.50 -11.41
CA ALA A 36 -8.20 3.23 -11.63
C ALA A 36 -7.30 4.22 -10.86
N GLU A 37 -7.62 5.52 -10.88
CA GLU A 37 -6.91 6.55 -10.13
C GLU A 37 -6.99 6.36 -8.61
N ARG A 38 -8.16 5.98 -8.08
CA ARG A 38 -8.31 5.68 -6.65
C ARG A 38 -7.47 4.50 -6.24
N ALA A 39 -7.53 3.41 -7.00
CA ALA A 39 -6.75 2.21 -6.74
C ALA A 39 -5.23 2.52 -6.80
N ALA A 40 -4.79 3.31 -7.79
CA ALA A 40 -3.41 3.78 -7.88
C ALA A 40 -3.00 4.68 -6.68
N SER A 41 -3.88 5.58 -6.24
CA SER A 41 -3.63 6.44 -5.08
C SER A 41 -3.51 5.64 -3.78
N GLU A 42 -4.34 4.60 -3.61
CA GLU A 42 -4.23 3.69 -2.48
C GLU A 42 -2.95 2.84 -2.54
N ALA A 43 -2.56 2.36 -3.72
CA ALA A 43 -1.29 1.68 -3.94
C ALA A 43 -0.10 2.59 -3.55
N SER A 44 -0.13 3.87 -3.95
CA SER A 44 0.86 4.88 -3.57
C SER A 44 0.99 5.03 -2.05
N ARG A 45 -0.15 5.19 -1.35
CA ARG A 45 -0.16 5.35 0.10
C ARG A 45 0.37 4.10 0.82
N MET A 46 0.08 2.92 0.30
CA MET A 46 0.57 1.67 0.88
C MET A 46 2.04 1.42 0.54
N ALA A 47 2.51 1.89 -0.62
CA ALA A 47 3.92 1.86 -0.99
C ALA A 47 4.77 2.72 -0.05
N GLN A 48 4.23 3.85 0.46
CA GLN A 48 4.93 4.68 1.44
C GLN A 48 5.26 3.95 2.75
N VAL A 49 4.47 2.94 3.13
CA VAL A 49 4.67 2.12 4.33
C VAL A 49 5.24 0.73 4.03
N ALA A 50 5.33 0.35 2.75
CA ALA A 50 6.00 -0.85 2.29
C ALA A 50 7.51 -0.60 2.17
N HIS A 51 8.31 -1.64 2.41
CA HIS A 51 9.77 -1.59 2.30
C HIS A 51 10.28 -2.77 1.49
N GLY A 52 11.44 -2.59 0.84
CA GLY A 52 12.10 -3.53 -0.09
C GLY A 52 12.45 -4.93 0.45
N VAL A 53 11.98 -5.29 1.65
CA VAL A 53 12.10 -6.64 2.22
C VAL A 53 11.26 -7.67 1.43
N ASN A 54 10.24 -7.22 0.68
CA ASN A 54 9.51 -8.00 -0.32
C ASN A 54 9.52 -7.28 -1.69
N GLY A 55 10.64 -7.34 -2.39
CA GLY A 55 10.80 -6.74 -3.72
C GLY A 55 9.75 -7.21 -4.74
N ASP A 56 9.37 -8.48 -4.72
CA ASP A 56 8.52 -9.10 -5.74
C ASP A 56 7.11 -8.47 -5.84
N GLY A 57 6.49 -8.15 -4.71
CA GLY A 57 5.16 -7.53 -4.67
C GLY A 57 5.17 -6.07 -5.16
N LEU A 58 6.21 -5.33 -4.81
CA LEU A 58 6.42 -3.95 -5.25
C LEU A 58 6.81 -3.89 -6.74
N GLU A 59 7.60 -4.85 -7.23
CA GLU A 59 7.97 -4.97 -8.64
C GLU A 59 6.76 -5.34 -9.52
N SER A 60 5.93 -6.26 -9.04
CA SER A 60 4.66 -6.60 -9.72
C SER A 60 3.74 -5.37 -9.77
N ALA A 61 3.61 -4.65 -8.66
CA ALA A 61 2.78 -3.44 -8.62
C ALA A 61 3.29 -2.32 -9.53
N GLU A 62 4.61 -2.11 -9.63
CA GLU A 62 5.19 -1.14 -10.57
C GLU A 62 4.81 -1.49 -12.01
N THR A 63 4.92 -2.77 -12.38
CA THR A 63 4.60 -3.26 -13.72
C THR A 63 3.13 -3.01 -14.06
N LEU A 64 2.22 -3.34 -13.14
CA LEU A 64 0.79 -3.14 -13.32
C LEU A 64 0.43 -1.65 -13.42
N LEU A 65 1.01 -0.78 -12.58
CA LEU A 65 0.73 0.65 -12.63
C LEU A 65 1.21 1.30 -13.94
N ARG A 66 2.35 0.86 -14.48
CA ARG A 66 2.82 1.29 -15.82
C ARG A 66 1.86 0.84 -16.92
N GLU A 67 1.36 -0.40 -16.84
CA GLU A 67 0.37 -0.92 -17.78
C GLU A 67 -0.96 -0.15 -17.73
N VAL A 68 -1.40 0.24 -16.52
CA VAL A 68 -2.59 1.10 -16.35
C VAL A 68 -2.36 2.46 -16.98
N ARG A 69 -1.20 3.09 -16.73
CA ARG A 69 -0.83 4.41 -17.28
C ARG A 69 -0.95 4.45 -18.80
N ASP A 70 -0.45 3.43 -19.47
CA ASP A 70 -0.50 3.34 -20.94
C ASP A 70 -1.93 3.14 -21.50
N ARG A 71 -2.90 2.79 -20.64
CA ARG A 71 -4.30 2.49 -21.00
C ARG A 71 -5.31 3.57 -20.60
N VAL A 72 -4.94 4.49 -19.72
CA VAL A 72 -5.82 5.58 -19.27
C VAL A 72 -5.50 6.89 -20.01
N PRO A 73 -6.47 7.83 -20.11
CA PRO A 73 -6.22 9.16 -20.67
C PRO A 73 -5.17 9.95 -19.88
N GLU A 74 -4.53 10.92 -20.54
CA GLU A 74 -3.42 11.73 -19.99
C GLU A 74 -3.79 12.42 -18.66
N ASP A 75 -5.04 12.82 -18.47
CA ASP A 75 -5.53 13.43 -17.23
C ASP A 75 -5.31 12.55 -15.98
N ALA A 76 -5.27 11.22 -16.17
CA ALA A 76 -5.05 10.24 -15.11
C ALA A 76 -3.57 9.89 -14.91
N HIS A 77 -2.67 10.38 -15.77
CA HIS A 77 -1.25 10.04 -15.74
C HIS A 77 -0.58 10.59 -14.48
N ASP A 78 -0.95 11.79 -14.03
CA ASP A 78 -0.32 12.42 -12.85
C ASP A 78 -0.47 11.57 -11.58
N GLY A 79 -1.66 10.99 -11.37
CA GLY A 79 -1.95 10.12 -10.23
C GLY A 79 -1.17 8.80 -10.31
N LEU A 80 -1.09 8.22 -11.50
CA LEU A 80 -0.36 6.98 -11.75
C LEU A 80 1.15 7.17 -11.67
N ASP A 81 1.68 8.26 -12.20
CA ASP A 81 3.10 8.62 -12.13
C ASP A 81 3.52 8.87 -10.68
N THR A 82 2.64 9.46 -9.87
CA THR A 82 2.85 9.56 -8.42
C THR A 82 2.92 8.18 -7.77
N ALA A 83 1.98 7.28 -8.10
CA ALA A 83 1.98 5.93 -7.56
C ALA A 83 3.21 5.11 -7.96
N ILE A 84 3.61 5.17 -9.24
CA ILE A 84 4.82 4.52 -9.76
C ILE A 84 6.06 5.03 -9.02
N ASN A 85 6.19 6.35 -8.85
CA ASN A 85 7.31 6.95 -8.13
C ASN A 85 7.36 6.52 -6.65
N GLU A 86 6.23 6.44 -5.95
CA GLU A 86 6.21 5.99 -4.56
C GLU A 86 6.54 4.49 -4.43
N VAL A 87 6.10 3.65 -5.38
CA VAL A 87 6.49 2.23 -5.45
C VAL A 87 7.99 2.08 -5.71
N MET A 88 8.57 2.87 -6.63
CA MET A 88 10.01 2.88 -6.86
C MET A 88 10.79 3.28 -5.61
N LYS A 89 10.38 4.35 -4.91
CA LYS A 89 10.98 4.74 -3.64
C LYS A 89 10.88 3.63 -2.60
N ALA A 90 9.75 2.92 -2.53
CA ALA A 90 9.55 1.81 -1.60
C ALA A 90 10.51 0.63 -1.87
N LYS A 91 10.80 0.35 -3.15
CA LYS A 91 11.78 -0.67 -3.58
C LYS A 91 13.20 -0.31 -3.14
N GLU A 92 13.55 0.98 -3.19
CA GLU A 92 14.88 1.48 -2.83
C GLU A 92 15.07 1.69 -1.31
N ARG A 93 13.98 1.78 -0.53
CA ARG A 93 14.06 2.00 0.91
C ARG A 93 14.63 0.79 1.64
N LEU A 94 15.80 0.99 2.25
CA LEU A 94 16.37 0.07 3.22
C LEU A 94 15.54 0.09 4.51
N PRO A 95 15.50 -1.01 5.29
CA PRO A 95 14.72 -1.09 6.53
C PRO A 95 15.13 -0.06 7.60
N THR A 96 16.29 0.58 7.44
CA THR A 96 16.86 1.56 8.38
C THR A 96 16.36 2.99 8.15
N ASP A 97 15.73 3.28 7.00
CA ASP A 97 15.23 4.61 6.63
C ASP A 97 13.74 4.82 6.97
N LEU A 98 13.21 4.06 7.94
CA LEU A 98 11.84 4.20 8.40
C LEU A 98 11.67 5.55 9.14
N PRO A 99 10.65 6.37 8.82
CA PRO A 99 10.18 7.37 9.76
C PRO A 99 9.71 6.62 11.02
N GLU A 100 10.09 7.07 12.22
CA GLU A 100 9.77 6.40 13.49
C GLU A 100 8.26 6.20 13.75
N ASN A 101 7.38 6.80 12.94
CA ASN A 101 5.96 6.60 13.05
C ASN A 101 5.21 7.02 11.76
N PRO A 102 4.95 6.12 10.80
CA PRO A 102 3.79 6.31 9.94
C PRO A 102 2.57 6.11 10.84
N ASP A 103 1.68 7.10 10.88
CA ASP A 103 0.40 7.07 11.58
C ASP A 103 -0.49 5.95 10.97
N ILE A 104 -0.14 4.69 11.26
CA ILE A 104 -0.93 3.52 10.92
C ILE A 104 -2.03 3.51 11.97
N PRO A 105 -3.31 3.73 11.60
CA PRO A 105 -4.39 3.62 12.55
C PRO A 105 -4.35 2.21 13.14
N ASN A 106 -3.92 2.15 14.40
CA ASN A 106 -3.80 0.96 15.19
C ASN A 106 -5.21 0.37 15.35
N ARG A 107 -5.63 -0.51 14.42
CA ARG A 107 -6.76 -1.43 14.65
C ARG A 107 -6.34 -2.49 15.67
N SER A 108 -6.00 -2.05 16.88
CA SER A 108 -6.11 -2.84 18.10
C SER A 108 -7.54 -2.69 18.62
N ASP A 109 -8.51 -3.13 17.83
CA ASP A 109 -9.87 -3.43 18.32
C ASP A 109 -9.90 -4.86 18.88
N THR A 110 -8.88 -5.21 19.65
CA THR A 110 -8.89 -6.40 20.49
C THR A 110 -9.69 -6.03 21.73
N GLY A 111 -10.96 -6.42 21.68
CA GLY A 111 -11.93 -6.21 22.74
C GLY A 111 -11.38 -6.48 24.13
N ALA A 112 -11.46 -5.47 24.99
CA ALA A 112 -11.40 -5.65 26.43
C ALA A 112 -12.85 -5.81 26.94
N PRO A 113 -13.27 -7.00 27.44
CA PRO A 113 -14.45 -7.06 28.26
C PRO A 113 -14.18 -6.25 29.53
N ARG A 114 -15.05 -5.26 29.79
CA ARG A 114 -15.07 -4.49 31.05
C ARG A 114 -15.29 -5.45 32.22
N SER A 115 -14.23 -5.85 32.90
CA SER A 115 -14.35 -6.38 34.26
C SER A 115 -14.73 -5.23 35.19
N ALA A 116 -16.00 -5.19 35.59
CA ALA A 116 -16.45 -4.39 36.72
C ALA A 116 -16.06 -5.12 38.02
N PRO A 117 -15.27 -4.53 38.94
CA PRO A 117 -15.18 -5.06 40.28
C PRO A 117 -16.41 -4.60 41.07
N GLY A 118 -17.18 -5.57 41.57
CA GLY A 118 -18.16 -5.33 42.60
C GLY A 118 -17.51 -4.76 43.86
N GLY A 119 -18.20 -3.84 44.52
CA GLY A 119 -17.69 -3.19 45.72
C GLY A 119 -18.76 -2.44 46.48
N ARG A 120 -19.58 -3.23 47.19
CA ARG A 120 -20.32 -2.96 48.45
C ARG A 120 -21.31 -1.81 48.51
#